data_AF-A0A3P1Y0J4-F1
#
_entry.id   AF-A0A3P1Y0J4-F1
#
_cell.length_a   1.000
_cell.length_b   1.000
_cell.length_c   1.000
_cell.angle_alpha   90.00
_cell.angle_beta   90.00
_cell.angle_gamma   90.00
#
_symmetry.space_group_name_H-M   'P 1'
#
loop_
_entity.id
_entity.type
_entity.pdbx_description
1 polymer ?
#
loop_
_entity_poly.entity_id
_entity_poly.type
_entity_poly.pdbx_seq_one_letter_code
_entity_poly.pdbx_strand_id
1 'polypeptide(L)'
;MKTKGTLAKIALWTVSMMVALAVTSCGDNAPEPKPDPGQQGGGGQQGGGGTVAVTGITLDKTTLELNINGRETIKATIVPANASVQIVSWSSSNEAVAKVTSGGEVTGVSAGTATITAKAGSVTATCAVTVKKEQQQLDPLKVTIEGAINHTTYTKGEKGSVTFNRFPANVEEFKTVRDQIGGEPHGAVALQIMAFEMYRRDRQAGEACIKLNNTVLNVAECTRRLKEIFGGDLVYSRAYQMAAFLKGATPENGYNPTEPYVVEVYVNPGVEYIQSNDYQTKVLVLEVKTKGKGTERETVRVLKTARPGEASANKYFVVKNSPGLYSQVKTPSFTNPFKGLK
;
A
#
# COMPACT_ATOMS: atom_id res chain seq x y z
N MET A 1 -3.10 60.84 -3.72
CA MET A 1 -2.83 60.64 -2.28
C MET A 1 -2.14 59.30 -2.09
N LYS A 2 -1.13 59.28 -1.21
CA LYS A 2 -0.17 58.20 -0.92
C LYS A 2 -0.78 57.08 -0.06
N THR A 3 -0.29 55.84 -0.25
CA THR A 3 0.22 54.84 0.75
C THR A 3 0.43 53.51 -0.01
N LYS A 4 1.65 53.00 -0.34
CA LYS A 4 2.80 52.44 0.43
C LYS A 4 2.49 51.25 1.35
N GLY A 5 3.15 50.11 1.05
CA GLY A 5 3.52 49.00 1.94
C GLY A 5 3.02 47.63 1.44
N THR A 6 3.75 46.50 1.42
CA THR A 6 5.13 46.12 1.67
C THR A 6 5.31 44.73 1.04
N LEU A 7 6.47 44.45 0.45
CA LEU A 7 6.87 43.15 -0.11
C LEU A 7 7.20 42.13 0.98
N ALA A 8 6.80 40.86 0.80
CA ALA A 8 7.46 39.72 1.42
C ALA A 8 7.39 38.51 0.47
N LYS A 9 8.53 38.20 -0.17
CA LYS A 9 8.76 36.94 -0.88
C LYS A 9 9.13 35.88 0.15
N ILE A 10 8.41 34.77 0.21
CA ILE A 10 8.78 33.60 1.03
C ILE A 10 9.44 32.56 0.13
N ALA A 11 10.63 32.17 0.55
CA ALA A 11 11.59 31.32 -0.14
C ALA A 11 11.21 29.84 -0.11
N LEU A 12 11.47 29.14 -1.21
CA LEU A 12 11.55 27.68 -1.27
C LEU A 12 12.84 27.23 -0.55
N TRP A 13 12.73 26.29 0.39
CA TRP A 13 13.86 25.56 0.94
C TRP A 13 13.93 24.17 0.32
N THR A 14 14.97 23.93 -0.48
CA THR A 14 15.46 22.60 -0.86
C THR A 14 16.55 22.20 0.13
N VAL A 15 16.43 21.02 0.76
CA VAL A 15 17.51 20.46 1.58
C VAL A 15 18.36 19.54 0.71
N SER A 16 19.53 20.02 0.31
CA SER A 16 20.63 19.23 -0.23
C SER A 16 21.67 19.07 0.89
N MET A 17 22.00 17.84 1.26
CA MET A 17 23.02 17.54 2.27
C MET A 17 24.31 17.12 1.54
N MET A 18 25.25 18.06 1.40
CA MET A 18 26.65 17.80 1.06
C MET A 18 27.49 17.97 2.33
N VAL A 19 28.31 16.97 2.65
CA VAL A 19 29.34 17.04 3.70
C VAL A 19 30.65 17.44 3.02
N ALA A 20 31.23 18.56 3.43
CA ALA A 20 32.56 19.02 3.03
C ALA A 20 33.56 18.72 4.15
N LEU A 21 34.70 18.11 3.79
CA LEU A 21 35.92 18.13 4.60
C LEU A 21 36.83 19.22 4.06
N ALA A 22 37.27 20.12 4.94
CA ALA A 22 38.14 21.25 4.63
C ALA A 22 39.58 20.80 4.39
N VAL A 23 40.20 21.37 3.35
CA VAL A 23 41.65 21.37 3.15
C VAL A 23 42.10 22.82 3.24
N THR A 24 42.91 23.16 4.25
CA THR A 24 43.55 24.46 4.36
C THR A 24 44.85 24.43 3.58
N SER A 25 44.97 25.32 2.59
CA SER A 25 46.19 25.55 1.82
C SER A 25 47.07 26.60 2.49
N CYS A 26 48.38 26.37 2.47
CA CYS A 26 49.37 27.44 2.34
C CYS A 26 50.32 26.98 1.23
N GLY A 27 50.44 27.77 0.18
CA GLY A 27 51.51 27.63 -0.80
C GLY A 27 52.71 28.45 -0.35
N ASP A 28 53.91 28.04 -0.76
CA ASP A 28 54.92 28.94 -1.29
C ASP A 28 56.08 28.17 -1.95
N ASN A 29 56.65 28.82 -2.96
CA ASN A 29 57.56 28.32 -3.99
C ASN A 29 59.00 28.02 -3.52
N ALA A 30 59.70 27.25 -4.36
CA ALA A 30 61.13 27.34 -4.78
C ALA A 30 61.97 26.06 -4.53
N PRO A 31 63.15 25.90 -5.19
CA PRO A 31 63.31 25.28 -6.51
C PRO A 31 64.16 23.98 -6.47
N GLU A 32 64.15 23.21 -7.56
CA GLU A 32 64.94 21.98 -7.75
C GLU A 32 66.47 22.21 -7.66
N PRO A 33 67.26 21.23 -7.15
CA PRO A 33 68.69 21.13 -7.43
C PRO A 33 69.02 20.16 -8.57
N LYS A 34 70.03 20.56 -9.36
CA LYS A 34 70.65 19.92 -10.54
C LYS A 34 71.32 18.55 -10.27
N PRO A 35 71.59 17.74 -11.31
CA PRO A 35 72.23 16.43 -11.20
C PRO A 35 73.77 16.52 -11.20
N ASP A 36 74.44 15.56 -10.54
CA ASP A 36 75.87 15.27 -10.76
C ASP A 36 76.17 13.74 -10.63
N PRO A 37 77.13 13.17 -11.38
CA PRO A 37 77.22 11.74 -11.71
C PRO A 37 78.37 10.95 -11.04
N GLY A 38 78.25 9.61 -11.08
CA GLY A 38 79.29 8.63 -10.73
C GLY A 38 79.26 8.20 -9.24
N GLN A 39 79.46 6.95 -8.82
CA GLN A 39 80.12 5.78 -9.41
C GLN A 39 79.54 4.48 -8.78
N GLN A 40 79.86 3.36 -9.43
CA GLN A 40 79.40 1.98 -9.29
C GLN A 40 79.41 1.33 -7.89
N GLY A 41 78.52 0.34 -7.71
CA GLY A 41 78.91 -0.97 -7.18
C GLY A 41 77.99 -1.62 -6.15
N GLY A 42 77.40 -2.77 -6.49
CA GLY A 42 77.10 -3.85 -5.53
C GLY A 42 75.63 -4.29 -5.45
N GLY A 43 75.33 -5.49 -5.96
CA GLY A 43 73.98 -6.03 -6.13
C GLY A 43 73.22 -6.41 -4.84
N GLY A 44 71.91 -6.68 -5.02
CA GLY A 44 71.06 -7.22 -3.96
C GLY A 44 69.56 -7.21 -4.26
N GLN A 45 69.10 -8.24 -4.98
CA GLN A 45 67.74 -8.83 -5.03
C GLN A 45 66.48 -7.92 -5.16
N GLN A 46 65.84 -8.02 -6.34
CA GLN A 46 64.40 -7.82 -6.51
C GLN A 46 63.62 -8.90 -5.73
N GLY A 47 62.88 -8.49 -4.71
CA GLY A 47 61.82 -9.28 -4.08
C GLY A 47 60.53 -9.18 -4.88
N GLY A 48 60.29 -10.12 -5.79
CA GLY A 48 58.99 -10.30 -6.45
C GLY A 48 57.98 -10.91 -5.47
N GLY A 49 57.25 -10.07 -4.74
CA GLY A 49 56.07 -10.50 -3.98
C GLY A 49 54.93 -10.82 -4.95
N GLY A 50 54.81 -12.07 -5.37
CA GLY A 50 53.73 -12.52 -6.24
C GLY A 50 52.37 -12.36 -5.57
N THR A 51 51.46 -11.61 -6.20
CA THR A 51 50.06 -11.53 -5.77
C THR A 51 49.38 -12.87 -6.05
N VAL A 52 48.71 -13.44 -5.04
CA VAL A 52 47.94 -14.67 -5.20
C VAL A 52 46.55 -14.29 -5.71
N ALA A 53 46.25 -14.66 -6.96
CA ALA A 53 44.97 -14.35 -7.59
C ALA A 53 43.82 -15.17 -6.98
N VAL A 54 42.63 -14.56 -6.92
CA VAL A 54 41.38 -15.27 -6.61
C VAL A 54 41.02 -16.16 -7.80
N THR A 55 40.78 -17.45 -7.55
CA THR A 55 40.38 -18.42 -8.57
C THR A 55 38.93 -18.88 -8.43
N GLY A 56 38.32 -18.69 -7.25
CA GLY A 56 36.94 -19.12 -6.98
C GLY A 56 36.26 -18.37 -5.84
N ILE A 57 34.94 -18.38 -5.87
CA ILE A 57 34.07 -17.99 -4.74
C ILE A 57 33.06 -19.12 -4.55
N THR A 58 32.99 -19.67 -3.34
CA THR A 58 31.97 -20.66 -2.96
C THR A 58 30.95 -20.00 -2.05
N LEU A 59 29.67 -20.10 -2.41
CA LEU A 59 28.56 -19.67 -1.54
C LEU A 59 28.03 -20.85 -0.75
N ASP A 60 27.61 -20.61 0.50
CA ASP A 60 26.89 -21.61 1.29
C ASP A 60 25.49 -21.91 0.73
N LYS A 61 24.93 -20.98 -0.06
CA LYS A 61 23.61 -21.06 -0.69
C LYS A 61 23.66 -20.53 -2.11
N THR A 62 23.13 -21.30 -3.05
CA THR A 62 22.90 -20.89 -4.44
C THR A 62 21.44 -20.55 -4.72
N THR A 63 20.53 -20.89 -3.79
CA THR A 63 19.13 -20.47 -3.78
C THR A 63 18.71 -20.06 -2.36
N LEU A 64 17.79 -19.11 -2.27
CA LEU A 64 17.28 -18.60 -1.00
C LEU A 64 15.80 -18.22 -1.15
N GLU A 65 14.95 -18.70 -0.25
CA GLU A 65 13.55 -18.29 -0.16
C GLU A 65 13.35 -17.44 1.09
N LEU A 66 12.75 -16.26 0.94
CA LEU A 66 12.44 -15.34 2.04
C LEU A 66 10.96 -14.99 2.02
N ASN A 67 10.38 -14.72 3.18
CA ASN A 67 9.15 -13.93 3.23
C ASN A 67 9.48 -12.44 3.10
N ILE A 68 8.51 -11.60 2.74
CA ILE A 68 8.65 -10.14 2.83
C ILE A 68 9.10 -9.77 4.26
N ASN A 69 10.10 -8.90 4.37
CA ASN A 69 10.84 -8.53 5.59
C ASN A 69 11.67 -9.65 6.24
N GLY A 70 11.62 -10.87 5.70
CA GLY A 70 12.54 -11.95 6.08
C GLY A 70 13.98 -11.57 5.76
N ARG A 71 14.91 -12.06 6.60
CA ARG A 71 16.34 -11.79 6.47
C ARG A 71 17.13 -13.07 6.59
N GLU A 72 18.16 -13.20 5.77
CA GLU A 72 19.09 -14.31 5.87
C GLU A 72 20.45 -13.94 5.28
N THR A 73 21.52 -14.47 5.86
CA THR A 73 22.88 -14.21 5.38
C THR A 73 23.34 -15.29 4.41
N ILE A 74 23.96 -14.85 3.31
CA ILE A 74 24.72 -15.71 2.39
C ILE A 74 26.20 -15.56 2.74
N LYS A 75 26.88 -16.67 3.00
CA LYS A 75 28.31 -16.70 3.30
C LYS A 75 29.09 -17.02 2.04
N ALA A 76 30.12 -16.21 1.76
CA ALA A 76 31.04 -16.41 0.64
C ALA A 76 32.43 -16.80 1.15
N THR A 77 33.02 -17.83 0.55
CA THR A 77 34.39 -18.29 0.83
C THR A 77 35.25 -18.09 -0.42
N ILE A 78 36.37 -17.38 -0.30
CA ILE A 78 37.31 -17.10 -1.40
C ILE A 78 38.32 -18.24 -1.51
N VAL A 79 38.63 -18.63 -2.75
CA VAL A 79 39.60 -19.67 -3.09
C VAL A 79 40.69 -19.09 -3.99
N PRO A 80 41.99 -19.36 -3.75
CA PRO A 80 42.54 -20.02 -2.56
C PRO A 80 42.45 -19.13 -1.32
N ALA A 81 42.52 -19.72 -0.11
CA ALA A 81 42.36 -18.98 1.14
C ALA A 81 43.44 -17.89 1.38
N ASN A 82 44.61 -18.01 0.75
CA ASN A 82 45.69 -17.04 0.79
C ASN A 82 45.66 -16.03 -0.38
N ALA A 83 44.55 -15.90 -1.10
CA ALA A 83 44.39 -14.90 -2.14
C ALA A 83 44.62 -13.49 -1.60
N SER A 84 45.28 -12.63 -2.39
CA SER A 84 45.58 -11.25 -2.02
C SER A 84 44.34 -10.36 -1.89
N VAL A 85 43.23 -10.73 -2.54
CA VAL A 85 41.92 -10.08 -2.39
C VAL A 85 41.04 -10.95 -1.49
N GLN A 86 40.67 -10.42 -0.32
CA GLN A 86 39.81 -11.13 0.63
C GLN A 86 38.45 -10.44 0.85
N ILE A 87 38.20 -9.33 0.17
CA ILE A 87 36.94 -8.59 0.29
C ILE A 87 35.97 -9.09 -0.78
N VAL A 88 34.77 -9.48 -0.35
CA VAL A 88 33.63 -9.80 -1.22
C VAL A 88 32.72 -8.59 -1.32
N SER A 89 32.49 -8.14 -2.54
CA SER A 89 31.48 -7.13 -2.86
C SER A 89 30.17 -7.80 -3.25
N TRP A 90 29.04 -7.23 -2.81
CA TRP A 90 27.71 -7.79 -3.02
C TRP A 90 26.84 -6.84 -3.84
N SER A 91 26.00 -7.39 -4.71
CA SER A 91 24.98 -6.62 -5.43
C SER A 91 23.70 -7.43 -5.64
N SER A 92 22.58 -6.74 -5.82
CA SER A 92 21.29 -7.33 -6.18
C SER A 92 20.88 -6.91 -7.58
N SER A 93 20.31 -7.84 -8.36
CA SER A 93 19.72 -7.50 -9.65
C SER A 93 18.42 -6.69 -9.53
N ASN A 94 17.76 -6.70 -8.36
CA ASN A 94 16.51 -5.97 -8.11
C ASN A 94 16.35 -5.65 -6.62
N GLU A 95 16.80 -4.46 -6.21
CA GLU A 95 16.68 -3.98 -4.83
C GLU A 95 15.25 -3.67 -4.38
N ALA A 96 14.30 -3.55 -5.31
CA ALA A 96 12.88 -3.43 -4.96
C ALA A 96 12.29 -4.77 -4.50
N VAL A 97 12.93 -5.90 -4.86
CA VAL A 97 12.54 -7.25 -4.45
C VAL A 97 13.40 -7.75 -3.29
N ALA A 98 14.73 -7.70 -3.42
CA ALA A 98 15.65 -8.13 -2.37
C ALA A 98 16.89 -7.24 -2.29
N LYS A 99 17.24 -6.79 -1.10
CA LYS A 99 18.44 -5.98 -0.82
C LYS A 99 19.50 -6.85 -0.18
N VAL A 100 20.77 -6.57 -0.45
CA VAL A 100 21.91 -7.24 0.19
C VAL A 100 22.84 -6.21 0.80
N THR A 101 23.31 -6.46 2.02
CA THR A 101 24.31 -5.60 2.69
C THR A 101 25.73 -5.97 2.27
N SER A 102 26.72 -5.15 2.62
CA SER A 102 28.14 -5.46 2.41
C SER A 102 28.60 -6.74 3.14
N GLY A 103 27.88 -7.16 4.18
CA GLY A 103 28.13 -8.41 4.91
C GLY A 103 27.41 -9.64 4.35
N GLY A 104 26.71 -9.53 3.22
CA GLY A 104 25.96 -10.64 2.62
C GLY A 104 24.61 -10.92 3.28
N GLU A 105 24.10 -10.04 4.16
CA GLU A 105 22.74 -10.16 4.68
C GLU A 105 21.73 -9.72 3.62
N VAL A 106 20.85 -10.63 3.23
CA VAL A 106 19.77 -10.39 2.27
C VAL A 106 18.47 -10.11 3.02
N THR A 107 17.77 -9.04 2.64
CA THR A 107 16.44 -8.69 3.15
C THR A 107 15.41 -8.71 2.02
N GLY A 108 14.31 -9.44 2.20
CA GLY A 108 13.17 -9.42 1.28
C GLY A 108 12.37 -8.12 1.41
N VAL A 109 12.16 -7.40 0.31
CA VAL A 109 11.46 -6.11 0.27
C VAL A 109 10.05 -6.25 -0.29
N SER A 110 9.89 -6.97 -1.40
CA SER A 110 8.59 -7.24 -2.03
C SER A 110 8.59 -8.60 -2.70
N ALA A 111 7.41 -9.17 -2.93
CA ALA A 111 7.30 -10.48 -3.56
C ALA A 111 7.85 -10.47 -5.00
N GLY A 112 8.64 -11.48 -5.35
CA GLY A 112 9.29 -11.57 -6.65
C GLY A 112 10.59 -12.35 -6.62
N THR A 113 11.39 -12.22 -7.67
CA THR A 113 12.72 -12.85 -7.77
C THR A 113 13.82 -11.82 -7.97
N ALA A 114 14.99 -12.08 -7.38
CA ALA A 114 16.20 -11.29 -7.55
C ALA A 114 17.42 -12.21 -7.53
N THR A 115 18.49 -11.83 -8.20
CA THR A 115 19.78 -12.53 -8.15
C THR A 115 20.75 -11.71 -7.34
N ILE A 116 21.31 -12.32 -6.29
CA ILE A 116 22.38 -11.73 -5.48
C ILE A 116 23.72 -12.21 -6.02
N THR A 117 24.64 -11.28 -6.27
CA THR A 117 25.97 -11.55 -6.81
C THR A 117 27.04 -11.21 -5.78
N ALA A 118 27.90 -12.18 -5.48
CA ALA A 118 29.16 -11.99 -4.75
C ALA A 118 30.31 -11.85 -5.75
N LYS A 119 31.19 -10.87 -5.56
CA LYS A 119 32.33 -10.61 -6.44
C LYS A 119 33.59 -10.33 -5.63
N ALA A 120 34.69 -11.00 -5.99
CA ALA A 120 36.03 -10.77 -5.46
C ALA A 120 37.04 -10.80 -6.62
N GLY A 121 37.73 -9.68 -6.86
CA GLY A 121 38.57 -9.50 -8.04
C GLY A 121 37.73 -9.58 -9.34
N SER A 122 38.12 -10.48 -10.25
CA SER A 122 37.40 -10.77 -11.50
C SER A 122 36.38 -11.91 -11.38
N VAL A 123 36.36 -12.63 -10.24
CA VAL A 123 35.53 -13.83 -10.05
C VAL A 123 34.20 -13.45 -9.40
N THR A 124 33.13 -14.11 -9.83
CA THR A 124 31.77 -13.94 -9.29
C THR A 124 31.13 -15.27 -8.93
N ALA A 125 30.20 -15.23 -7.97
CA ALA A 125 29.26 -16.30 -7.67
C ALA A 125 27.86 -15.71 -7.43
N THR A 126 26.80 -16.46 -7.71
CA THR A 126 25.43 -15.95 -7.64
C THR A 126 24.51 -16.84 -6.79
N CYS A 127 23.50 -16.21 -6.19
CA CYS A 127 22.42 -16.86 -5.46
C CYS A 127 21.07 -16.34 -5.98
N ALA A 128 20.17 -17.24 -6.35
CA ALA A 128 18.81 -16.90 -6.75
C ALA A 128 17.90 -16.75 -5.53
N VAL A 129 17.33 -15.57 -5.35
CA VAL A 129 16.45 -15.23 -4.22
C VAL A 129 15.01 -15.15 -4.70
N THR A 130 14.11 -15.88 -4.04
CA THR A 130 12.66 -15.75 -4.22
C THR A 130 12.04 -15.19 -2.94
N VAL A 131 11.40 -14.03 -3.04
CA VAL A 131 10.66 -13.43 -1.94
C VAL A 131 9.18 -13.76 -2.10
N LYS A 132 8.62 -14.44 -1.11
CA LYS A 132 7.21 -14.80 -1.04
C LYS A 132 6.47 -13.83 -0.14
N LYS A 133 5.21 -13.55 -0.46
CA LYS A 133 4.29 -12.95 0.50
C LYS A 133 3.92 -14.06 1.48
N GLU A 134 4.04 -13.81 2.78
CA GLU A 134 3.49 -14.74 3.77
C GLU A 134 1.97 -14.81 3.56
N GLN A 135 1.50 -15.96 3.04
CA GLN A 135 0.08 -16.23 2.93
C GLN A 135 -0.38 -16.73 4.30
N GLN A 136 -0.79 -15.82 5.17
CA GLN A 136 -1.60 -16.24 6.31
C GLN A 136 -2.84 -16.93 5.73
N GLN A 137 -3.05 -18.19 6.07
CA GLN A 137 -4.22 -18.94 5.63
C GLN A 137 -5.44 -18.31 6.31
N LEU A 138 -6.12 -17.43 5.58
CA LEU A 138 -7.35 -16.80 6.04
C LEU A 138 -8.48 -17.83 6.00
N ASP A 139 -9.38 -17.77 6.97
CA ASP A 139 -10.64 -18.50 6.89
C ASP A 139 -11.35 -18.18 5.56
N PRO A 140 -12.07 -19.13 4.94
CA PRO A 140 -12.86 -18.85 3.76
C PRO A 140 -13.80 -17.67 4.00
N LEU A 141 -13.83 -16.73 3.06
CA LEU A 141 -14.75 -15.59 3.10
C LEU A 141 -16.18 -16.11 2.90
N LYS A 142 -17.02 -15.94 3.91
CA LYS A 142 -18.43 -16.28 3.90
C LYS A 142 -19.23 -14.99 3.88
N VAL A 143 -20.17 -14.88 2.94
CA VAL A 143 -21.07 -13.75 2.82
C VAL A 143 -22.49 -14.28 2.67
N THR A 144 -23.42 -13.72 3.44
CA THR A 144 -24.86 -13.98 3.30
C THR A 144 -25.60 -12.67 3.13
N ILE A 145 -26.70 -12.74 2.39
CA ILE A 145 -27.58 -11.61 2.12
C ILE A 145 -28.98 -11.97 2.58
N GLU A 146 -29.61 -11.08 3.33
CA GLU A 146 -30.91 -11.29 3.95
C GLU A 146 -31.82 -10.10 3.72
N GLY A 147 -33.12 -10.37 3.59
CA GLY A 147 -34.11 -9.37 3.21
C GLY A 147 -34.07 -9.07 1.70
N ALA A 148 -35.04 -8.27 1.26
CA ALA A 148 -35.16 -7.86 -0.12
C ALA A 148 -35.55 -6.37 -0.15
N ILE A 149 -34.98 -5.66 -1.12
CA ILE A 149 -35.36 -4.27 -1.43
C ILE A 149 -35.83 -4.28 -2.87
N ASN A 150 -37.11 -4.00 -3.09
CA ASN A 150 -37.67 -3.91 -4.41
C ASN A 150 -37.01 -2.72 -5.12
N HIS A 151 -36.47 -2.96 -6.32
CA HIS A 151 -35.76 -1.95 -7.10
C HIS A 151 -36.54 -1.42 -8.30
N THR A 152 -37.75 -1.94 -8.53
CA THR A 152 -38.67 -1.46 -9.57
C THR A 152 -39.75 -0.57 -8.98
N THR A 153 -40.26 -0.90 -7.80
CA THR A 153 -41.29 -0.15 -7.08
C THR A 153 -40.76 0.27 -5.71
N TYR A 154 -40.98 1.53 -5.34
CA TYR A 154 -40.62 2.03 -4.03
C TYR A 154 -41.62 1.51 -2.99
N THR A 155 -41.11 0.91 -1.92
CA THR A 155 -41.90 0.49 -0.77
C THR A 155 -41.24 1.00 0.51
N LYS A 156 -41.95 1.86 1.25
CA LYS A 156 -41.46 2.41 2.51
C LYS A 156 -41.23 1.32 3.55
N GLY A 157 -40.08 1.36 4.22
CA GLY A 157 -39.75 0.47 5.34
C GLY A 157 -39.09 -0.84 4.95
N GLU A 158 -38.95 -1.14 3.65
CA GLU A 158 -38.12 -2.24 3.19
C GLU A 158 -36.68 -2.09 3.66
N LYS A 159 -36.04 -3.23 3.91
CA LYS A 159 -34.69 -3.32 4.45
C LYS A 159 -34.04 -4.62 4.03
N GLY A 160 -32.72 -4.61 4.03
CA GLY A 160 -31.90 -5.80 3.85
C GLY A 160 -30.62 -5.69 4.67
N SER A 161 -29.90 -6.80 4.76
CA SER A 161 -28.60 -6.86 5.43
C SER A 161 -27.65 -7.77 4.72
N VAL A 162 -26.36 -7.48 4.87
CA VAL A 162 -25.28 -8.34 4.40
C VAL A 162 -24.42 -8.71 5.60
N THR A 163 -24.23 -10.00 5.82
CA THR A 163 -23.42 -10.55 6.90
C THR A 163 -22.17 -11.19 6.32
N PHE A 164 -21.00 -10.94 6.91
CA PHE A 164 -19.73 -11.50 6.46
C PHE A 164 -18.74 -11.69 7.60
N ASN A 165 -17.86 -12.70 7.50
CA ASN A 165 -16.90 -13.03 8.58
C ASN A 165 -15.61 -12.20 8.55
N ARG A 166 -15.21 -11.68 7.39
CA ARG A 166 -14.03 -10.82 7.22
C ARG A 166 -14.14 -10.00 5.93
N PHE A 167 -13.33 -8.97 5.78
CA PHE A 167 -13.23 -8.22 4.52
C PHE A 167 -12.47 -9.01 3.45
N PRO A 168 -12.72 -8.74 2.15
CA PRO A 168 -11.94 -9.33 1.07
C PRO A 168 -10.45 -8.96 1.17
N ALA A 169 -9.59 -9.95 0.97
CA ALA A 169 -8.13 -9.78 1.09
C ALA A 169 -7.47 -9.23 -0.19
N ASN A 170 -8.15 -9.36 -1.33
CA ASN A 170 -7.67 -8.93 -2.64
C ASN A 170 -8.86 -8.67 -3.59
N VAL A 171 -8.56 -8.16 -4.79
CA VAL A 171 -9.56 -7.77 -5.78
C VAL A 171 -10.36 -8.97 -6.29
N GLU A 172 -9.74 -10.15 -6.36
CA GLU A 172 -10.36 -11.39 -6.82
C GLU A 172 -11.43 -11.87 -5.84
N GLU A 173 -11.14 -11.89 -4.54
CA GLU A 173 -12.15 -12.16 -3.51
C GLU A 173 -13.27 -11.12 -3.55
N PHE A 174 -12.95 -9.84 -3.75
CA PHE A 174 -13.97 -8.79 -3.88
C PHE A 174 -14.90 -9.04 -5.08
N LYS A 175 -14.36 -9.45 -6.24
CA LYS A 175 -15.16 -9.83 -7.41
C LYS A 175 -16.06 -11.03 -7.10
N THR A 176 -15.54 -12.05 -6.42
CA THR A 176 -16.34 -13.21 -6.00
C THR A 176 -17.50 -12.82 -5.07
N VAL A 177 -17.26 -11.94 -4.09
CA VAL A 177 -18.34 -11.40 -3.25
C VAL A 177 -19.33 -10.60 -4.08
N ARG A 178 -18.83 -9.75 -4.99
CA ARG A 178 -19.68 -8.95 -5.89
C ARG A 178 -20.57 -9.83 -6.77
N ASP A 179 -20.09 -10.97 -7.23
CA ASP A 179 -20.91 -11.94 -7.97
C ASP A 179 -22.02 -12.54 -7.11
N GLN A 180 -21.80 -12.71 -5.80
CA GLN A 180 -22.80 -13.24 -4.88
C GLN A 180 -23.87 -12.22 -4.50
N ILE A 181 -23.47 -10.97 -4.19
CA ILE A 181 -24.39 -9.98 -3.58
C ILE A 181 -24.65 -8.75 -4.45
N GLY A 182 -23.83 -8.46 -5.45
CA GLY A 182 -23.91 -7.22 -6.22
C GLY A 182 -25.16 -7.09 -7.10
N GLY A 183 -25.90 -8.18 -7.30
CA GLY A 183 -27.20 -8.17 -7.97
C GLY A 183 -28.31 -7.47 -7.17
N GLU A 184 -28.10 -7.26 -5.86
CA GLU A 184 -29.07 -6.68 -4.94
C GLU A 184 -28.67 -5.25 -4.48
N PRO A 185 -29.64 -4.33 -4.26
CA PRO A 185 -29.33 -2.94 -3.90
C PRO A 185 -28.52 -2.79 -2.61
N HIS A 186 -28.86 -3.55 -1.57
CA HIS A 186 -28.14 -3.53 -0.29
C HIS A 186 -26.79 -4.26 -0.36
N GLY A 187 -26.63 -5.18 -1.31
CA GLY A 187 -25.33 -5.76 -1.64
C GLY A 187 -24.33 -4.73 -2.17
N ALA A 188 -24.76 -3.83 -3.06
CA ALA A 188 -23.92 -2.74 -3.55
C ALA A 188 -23.48 -1.76 -2.43
N VAL A 189 -24.32 -1.54 -1.42
CA VAL A 189 -23.97 -0.72 -0.24
C VAL A 189 -22.90 -1.41 0.60
N ALA A 190 -23.04 -2.72 0.87
CA ALA A 190 -22.03 -3.49 1.61
C ALA A 190 -20.70 -3.58 0.86
N LEU A 191 -20.74 -3.82 -0.46
CA LEU A 191 -19.56 -3.79 -1.34
C LEU A 191 -18.84 -2.44 -1.29
N GLN A 192 -19.56 -1.33 -1.11
CA GLN A 192 -18.94 -0.01 -1.01
C GLN A 192 -18.10 0.12 0.27
N ILE A 193 -18.64 -0.34 1.40
CA ILE A 193 -17.92 -0.38 2.69
C ILE A 193 -16.71 -1.29 2.57
N MET A 194 -16.85 -2.46 1.92
CA MET A 194 -15.73 -3.37 1.65
C MET A 194 -14.65 -2.71 0.79
N ALA A 195 -15.02 -2.05 -0.31
CA ALA A 195 -14.07 -1.39 -1.21
C ALA A 195 -13.31 -0.25 -0.52
N PHE A 196 -13.97 0.51 0.36
CA PHE A 196 -13.35 1.58 1.13
C PHE A 196 -12.41 1.06 2.21
N GLU A 197 -12.76 -0.04 2.88
CA GLU A 197 -11.87 -0.71 3.83
C GLU A 197 -10.66 -1.32 3.11
N MET A 198 -10.85 -1.89 1.92
CA MET A 198 -9.75 -2.33 1.07
C MET A 198 -8.84 -1.16 0.68
N TYR A 199 -9.39 0.01 0.33
CA TYR A 199 -8.60 1.21 0.04
C TYR A 199 -7.73 1.64 1.22
N ARG A 200 -8.26 1.53 2.45
CA ARG A 200 -7.50 1.83 3.66
C ARG A 200 -6.30 0.89 3.84
N ARG A 201 -6.46 -0.40 3.52
CA ARG A 201 -5.42 -1.44 3.67
C ARG A 201 -4.41 -1.44 2.53
N ASP A 202 -4.89 -1.30 1.30
CA ASP A 202 -4.12 -1.28 0.05
C ASP A 202 -4.83 -0.34 -0.94
N ARG A 203 -4.22 0.82 -1.18
CA ARG A 203 -4.81 1.85 -2.04
C ARG A 203 -5.06 1.36 -3.45
N GLN A 204 -4.15 0.59 -4.04
CA GLN A 204 -4.28 0.14 -5.42
C GLN A 204 -5.41 -0.89 -5.55
N ALA A 205 -5.46 -1.87 -4.65
CA ALA A 205 -6.53 -2.85 -4.62
C ALA A 205 -7.89 -2.19 -4.34
N GLY A 206 -7.94 -1.25 -3.39
CA GLY A 206 -9.15 -0.50 -3.09
C GLY A 206 -9.65 0.35 -4.24
N GLU A 207 -8.78 1.06 -4.96
CA GLU A 207 -9.17 1.83 -6.16
C GLU A 207 -9.78 0.93 -7.23
N ALA A 208 -9.23 -0.28 -7.43
CA ALA A 208 -9.81 -1.26 -8.33
C ALA A 208 -11.22 -1.69 -7.87
N CYS A 209 -11.41 -1.94 -6.58
CA CYS A 209 -12.72 -2.32 -6.01
C CYS A 209 -13.75 -1.19 -6.10
N ILE A 210 -13.32 0.06 -5.85
CA ILE A 210 -14.16 1.26 -6.01
C ILE A 210 -14.63 1.38 -7.45
N LYS A 211 -13.74 1.22 -8.44
CA LYS A 211 -14.10 1.24 -9.87
C LYS A 211 -15.12 0.17 -10.24
N LEU A 212 -15.07 -1.01 -9.59
CA LEU A 212 -16.03 -2.08 -9.81
C LEU A 212 -17.41 -1.78 -9.21
N ASN A 213 -17.51 -0.98 -8.14
CA ASN A 213 -18.77 -0.77 -7.40
C ASN A 213 -19.34 0.65 -7.48
N ASN A 214 -18.81 1.50 -8.36
CA ASN A 214 -19.26 2.90 -8.50
C ASN A 214 -19.58 3.23 -9.94
N THR A 215 -20.42 4.25 -10.14
CA THR A 215 -20.51 4.89 -11.44
C THR A 215 -19.20 5.58 -11.78
N VAL A 216 -18.87 5.70 -13.07
CA VAL A 216 -17.61 6.31 -13.54
C VAL A 216 -17.40 7.71 -12.91
N LEU A 217 -18.47 8.51 -12.86
CA LEU A 217 -18.43 9.87 -12.30
C LEU A 217 -18.18 9.90 -10.78
N ASN A 218 -18.59 8.86 -10.05
CA ASN A 218 -18.46 8.83 -8.59
C ASN A 218 -17.06 8.39 -8.12
N VAL A 219 -16.30 7.68 -8.96
CA VAL A 219 -14.98 7.12 -8.61
C VAL A 219 -14.01 8.21 -8.16
N ALA A 220 -13.91 9.30 -8.92
CA ALA A 220 -12.94 10.37 -8.65
C ALA A 220 -13.22 11.07 -7.31
N GLU A 221 -14.49 11.39 -7.05
CA GLU A 221 -14.91 12.06 -5.81
C GLU A 221 -14.69 11.17 -4.59
N CYS A 222 -15.09 9.90 -4.64
CA CYS A 222 -14.85 8.96 -3.54
C CYS A 222 -13.35 8.83 -3.26
N THR A 223 -12.54 8.60 -4.29
CA THR A 223 -11.09 8.40 -4.14
C THR A 223 -10.41 9.62 -3.53
N ARG A 224 -10.80 10.84 -3.95
CA ARG A 224 -10.29 12.09 -3.37
C ARG A 224 -10.58 12.17 -1.87
N ARG A 225 -11.82 11.91 -1.45
CA ARG A 225 -12.23 11.98 -0.04
C ARG A 225 -11.60 10.90 0.82
N LEU A 226 -11.39 9.70 0.28
CA LEU A 226 -10.69 8.63 0.99
C LEU A 226 -9.20 8.95 1.20
N LYS A 227 -8.54 9.65 0.26
CA LYS A 227 -7.17 10.15 0.46
C LYS A 227 -7.07 11.10 1.65
N GLU A 228 -8.08 11.92 1.88
CA GLU A 228 -8.15 12.84 3.02
C GLU A 228 -8.36 12.07 4.34
N ILE A 229 -9.29 11.10 4.36
CA ILE A 229 -9.65 10.33 5.58
C ILE A 229 -8.63 9.26 5.95
N PHE A 230 -7.94 8.70 4.97
CA PHE A 230 -6.89 7.70 5.16
C PHE A 230 -5.50 8.25 4.80
N GLY A 231 -5.36 9.58 4.84
CA GLY A 231 -4.12 10.31 4.66
C GLY A 231 -3.20 10.20 5.89
N GLY A 232 -1.92 10.53 5.70
CA GLY A 232 -0.86 10.38 6.70
C GLY A 232 -0.84 11.44 7.81
N ASP A 233 -1.63 12.51 7.71
CA ASP A 233 -1.76 13.48 8.79
C ASP A 233 -2.61 12.88 9.92
N LEU A 234 -1.93 12.51 11.01
CA LEU A 234 -2.46 11.75 12.15
C LEU A 234 -3.73 12.35 12.77
N VAL A 235 -3.96 13.66 12.62
CA VAL A 235 -5.11 14.36 13.21
C VAL A 235 -6.42 14.04 12.46
N TYR A 236 -6.36 13.86 11.13
CA TYR A 236 -7.54 13.66 10.28
C TYR A 236 -7.79 12.19 9.94
N SER A 237 -6.77 11.33 10.12
CA SER A 237 -6.86 9.91 9.82
C SER A 237 -7.89 9.19 10.70
N ARG A 238 -8.75 8.35 10.09
CA ARG A 238 -9.81 7.61 10.80
C ARG A 238 -9.77 6.14 10.40
N ALA A 239 -8.84 5.37 10.98
CA ALA A 239 -8.70 3.94 10.64
C ALA A 239 -10.00 3.12 10.89
N TYR A 240 -10.86 3.59 11.79
CA TYR A 240 -12.14 3.01 12.17
C TYR A 240 -13.34 3.49 11.31
N GLN A 241 -13.12 4.33 10.30
CA GLN A 241 -14.20 4.98 9.52
C GLN A 241 -15.22 3.96 8.98
N MET A 242 -14.75 2.84 8.40
CA MET A 242 -15.64 1.81 7.85
C MET A 242 -16.32 0.95 8.92
N ALA A 243 -15.65 0.75 10.06
CA ALA A 243 -16.22 -0.01 11.17
C ALA A 243 -17.50 0.64 11.71
N ALA A 244 -17.63 1.97 11.64
CA ALA A 244 -18.82 2.70 12.08
C ALA A 244 -20.13 2.33 11.37
N PHE A 245 -20.06 1.62 10.24
CA PHE A 245 -21.21 1.13 9.48
C PHE A 245 -21.50 -0.35 9.70
N LEU A 246 -20.79 -0.99 10.63
CA LEU A 246 -20.97 -2.37 11.02
C LEU A 246 -21.75 -2.46 12.33
N LYS A 247 -22.65 -3.44 12.40
CA LYS A 247 -23.47 -3.69 13.59
C LYS A 247 -22.60 -3.90 14.84
N GLY A 248 -22.99 -3.23 15.93
CA GLY A 248 -22.29 -3.30 17.21
C GLY A 248 -21.09 -2.37 17.36
N ALA A 249 -20.63 -1.69 16.30
CA ALA A 249 -19.57 -0.70 16.43
C ALA A 249 -20.14 0.64 16.93
N THR A 250 -19.53 1.20 17.98
CA THR A 250 -19.88 2.52 18.52
C THR A 250 -18.62 3.30 18.87
N PRO A 251 -18.69 4.64 18.98
CA PRO A 251 -17.55 5.42 19.47
C PRO A 251 -17.05 4.92 20.85
N GLU A 252 -17.96 4.55 21.73
CA GLU A 252 -17.67 4.15 23.11
C GLU A 252 -16.85 2.86 23.17
N ASN A 253 -17.11 1.91 22.28
CA ASN A 253 -16.38 0.63 22.22
C ASN A 253 -15.18 0.64 21.29
N GLY A 254 -14.76 1.80 20.77
CA GLY A 254 -13.62 1.89 19.85
C GLY A 254 -13.95 1.52 18.41
N TYR A 255 -15.24 1.49 18.04
CA TYR A 255 -15.75 0.94 16.79
C TYR A 255 -15.32 -0.52 16.57
N ASN A 256 -15.36 -1.33 17.63
CA ASN A 256 -15.13 -2.76 17.54
C ASN A 256 -16.50 -3.45 17.32
N PRO A 257 -16.88 -3.82 16.08
CA PRO A 257 -18.18 -4.40 15.77
C PRO A 257 -18.37 -5.80 16.36
N THR A 258 -19.62 -6.24 16.42
CA THR A 258 -19.95 -7.64 16.68
C THR A 258 -19.58 -8.49 15.46
N GLU A 259 -19.03 -9.68 15.70
CA GLU A 259 -18.78 -10.69 14.66
C GLU A 259 -19.90 -11.75 14.63
N PRO A 260 -20.31 -12.24 13.44
CA PRO A 260 -19.87 -11.80 12.11
C PRO A 260 -20.31 -10.36 11.82
N TYR A 261 -19.57 -9.67 10.95
CA TYR A 261 -19.86 -8.28 10.58
C TYR A 261 -21.18 -8.20 9.83
N VAL A 262 -22.01 -7.21 10.17
CA VAL A 262 -23.32 -7.01 9.53
C VAL A 262 -23.46 -5.56 9.08
N VAL A 263 -23.83 -5.35 7.82
CA VAL A 263 -24.24 -4.06 7.27
C VAL A 263 -25.76 -4.05 7.16
N GLU A 264 -26.41 -3.09 7.84
CA GLU A 264 -27.87 -2.93 7.80
C GLU A 264 -28.26 -1.78 6.87
N VAL A 265 -29.11 -2.08 5.88
CA VAL A 265 -29.52 -1.14 4.83
C VAL A 265 -31.04 -1.03 4.78
N TYR A 266 -31.52 0.20 4.61
CA TYR A 266 -32.93 0.54 4.64
C TYR A 266 -33.29 1.35 3.40
N VAL A 267 -34.51 1.19 2.89
CA VAL A 267 -35.06 2.17 1.93
C VAL A 267 -35.24 3.50 2.67
N ASN A 268 -34.83 4.61 2.04
CA ASN A 268 -35.00 5.93 2.62
C ASN A 268 -36.50 6.23 2.76
N PRO A 269 -37.01 6.56 3.96
CA PRO A 269 -38.46 6.69 4.18
C PRO A 269 -39.05 8.02 3.68
N GLY A 270 -38.20 9.01 3.35
CA GLY A 270 -38.60 10.35 2.96
C GLY A 270 -38.27 10.72 1.51
N VAL A 271 -37.58 9.85 0.77
CA VAL A 271 -37.18 10.11 -0.61
C VAL A 271 -37.42 8.85 -1.45
N GLU A 272 -38.35 8.94 -2.39
CA GLU A 272 -38.65 7.86 -3.34
C GLU A 272 -37.51 7.66 -4.36
N TYR A 273 -37.65 6.61 -5.18
CA TYR A 273 -36.70 6.34 -6.24
C TYR A 273 -36.79 7.38 -7.36
N ILE A 274 -35.64 7.84 -7.82
CA ILE A 274 -35.54 8.97 -8.75
C ILE A 274 -35.22 8.44 -10.15
N GLN A 275 -36.06 8.73 -11.14
CA GLN A 275 -35.75 8.42 -12.53
C GLN A 275 -34.54 9.23 -12.99
N SER A 276 -33.54 8.56 -13.57
CA SER A 276 -32.37 9.23 -14.16
C SER A 276 -32.36 9.05 -15.67
N ASN A 277 -32.34 10.16 -16.40
CA ASN A 277 -32.22 10.16 -17.86
C ASN A 277 -30.81 9.74 -18.30
N ASP A 278 -29.76 10.23 -17.61
CA ASP A 278 -28.35 9.93 -17.94
C ASP A 278 -27.98 8.45 -17.82
N TYR A 279 -28.67 7.73 -16.93
CA TYR A 279 -28.44 6.32 -16.66
C TYR A 279 -29.59 5.41 -17.15
N GLN A 280 -30.66 6.01 -17.69
CA GLN A 280 -31.86 5.32 -18.18
C GLN A 280 -32.42 4.29 -17.19
N THR A 281 -32.42 4.62 -15.90
CA THR A 281 -32.83 3.72 -14.82
C THR A 281 -33.23 4.51 -13.58
N LYS A 282 -33.81 3.81 -12.59
CA LYS A 282 -34.11 4.38 -11.28
C LYS A 282 -32.86 4.42 -10.40
N VAL A 283 -32.65 5.57 -9.77
CA VAL A 283 -31.70 5.74 -8.67
C VAL A 283 -32.44 5.47 -7.38
N LEU A 284 -32.06 4.38 -6.72
CA LEU A 284 -32.57 4.02 -5.41
C LEU A 284 -31.89 4.90 -4.36
N VAL A 285 -32.70 5.41 -3.43
CA VAL A 285 -32.21 6.19 -2.29
C VAL A 285 -32.33 5.30 -1.05
N LEU A 286 -31.17 4.82 -0.60
CA LEU A 286 -31.06 3.91 0.54
C LEU A 286 -30.36 4.62 1.70
N GLU A 287 -30.44 4.03 2.87
CA GLU A 287 -29.77 4.47 4.08
C GLU A 287 -29.02 3.30 4.71
N VAL A 288 -27.74 3.51 5.05
CA VAL A 288 -26.95 2.55 5.82
C VAL A 288 -26.90 2.98 7.28
N LYS A 289 -27.09 2.04 8.20
CA LYS A 289 -27.08 2.32 9.64
C LYS A 289 -25.67 2.64 10.13
N THR A 290 -25.58 3.58 11.06
CA THR A 290 -24.33 3.92 11.75
C THR A 290 -24.59 4.40 13.17
N LYS A 291 -23.62 4.21 14.06
CA LYS A 291 -23.58 4.87 15.38
C LYS A 291 -22.45 5.89 15.49
N GLY A 292 -21.70 6.09 14.41
CA GLY A 292 -20.57 7.02 14.37
C GLY A 292 -20.96 8.47 14.13
N LYS A 293 -22.25 8.80 14.00
CA LYS A 293 -22.70 10.14 13.61
C LYS A 293 -23.80 10.68 14.52
N GLY A 294 -24.21 11.93 14.29
CA GLY A 294 -25.40 12.51 14.93
C GLY A 294 -26.69 11.93 14.35
N THR A 295 -26.66 11.55 13.09
CA THR A 295 -27.67 10.75 12.39
C THR A 295 -27.50 9.26 12.72
N GLU A 296 -28.61 8.53 12.77
CA GLU A 296 -28.58 7.06 12.95
C GLU A 296 -28.31 6.30 11.65
N ARG A 297 -28.44 6.98 10.52
CA ARG A 297 -28.26 6.41 9.19
C ARG A 297 -27.74 7.45 8.21
N GLU A 298 -27.04 6.96 7.19
CA GLU A 298 -26.45 7.78 6.13
C GLU A 298 -26.95 7.37 4.76
N THR A 299 -27.29 8.37 3.93
CA THR A 299 -27.82 8.13 2.60
C THR A 299 -26.76 7.60 1.64
N VAL A 300 -27.12 6.53 0.92
CA VAL A 300 -26.37 5.95 -0.18
C VAL A 300 -27.30 5.82 -1.38
N ARG A 301 -26.86 6.31 -2.54
CA ARG A 301 -27.62 6.24 -3.79
C ARG A 301 -27.02 5.16 -4.68
N VAL A 302 -27.84 4.20 -5.08
CA VAL A 302 -27.43 3.08 -5.95
C VAL A 302 -28.30 3.00 -7.20
N LEU A 303 -27.78 2.40 -8.26
CA LEU A 303 -28.52 2.17 -9.50
C LEU A 303 -27.98 0.93 -10.23
N LYS A 304 -28.80 0.36 -11.12
CA LYS A 304 -28.40 -0.70 -12.06
C LYS A 304 -28.73 -0.21 -13.47
N THR A 305 -27.72 -0.12 -14.33
CA THR A 305 -27.81 0.53 -15.65
C THR A 305 -27.14 -0.30 -16.73
N ALA A 306 -27.70 -0.26 -17.94
CA ALA A 306 -27.12 -0.80 -19.16
C ALA A 306 -26.21 0.19 -19.90
N ARG A 307 -25.97 1.40 -19.34
CA ARG A 307 -25.13 2.42 -19.97
C ARG A 307 -23.74 1.86 -20.31
N PRO A 308 -23.28 1.94 -21.57
CA PRO A 308 -21.96 1.47 -21.97
C PRO A 308 -20.84 2.14 -21.16
N GLY A 309 -19.84 1.34 -20.76
CA GLY A 309 -18.69 1.81 -19.98
C GLY A 309 -18.91 1.91 -18.47
N GLU A 310 -20.15 1.75 -17.99
CA GLU A 310 -20.43 1.68 -16.54
C GLU A 310 -20.16 0.27 -15.98
N ALA A 311 -19.59 0.21 -14.78
CA ALA A 311 -19.26 -1.06 -14.12
C ALA A 311 -20.49 -1.92 -13.82
N SER A 312 -21.68 -1.33 -13.79
CA SER A 312 -22.96 -2.01 -13.56
C SER A 312 -23.23 -3.12 -14.59
N ALA A 313 -22.95 -2.86 -15.87
CA ALA A 313 -23.20 -3.78 -16.99
C ALA A 313 -24.61 -4.42 -17.00
N ASN A 314 -25.62 -3.70 -16.48
CA ASN A 314 -26.98 -4.17 -16.21
C ASN A 314 -27.09 -5.42 -15.31
N LYS A 315 -25.98 -5.90 -14.75
CA LYS A 315 -25.89 -7.09 -13.90
C LYS A 315 -25.87 -6.70 -12.43
N TYR A 316 -25.10 -5.66 -12.07
CA TYR A 316 -24.88 -5.26 -10.69
C TYR A 316 -25.46 -3.89 -10.39
N PHE A 317 -25.95 -3.72 -9.17
CA PHE A 317 -26.08 -2.38 -8.60
C PHE A 317 -24.70 -1.78 -8.35
N VAL A 318 -24.57 -0.47 -8.60
CA VAL A 318 -23.37 0.32 -8.31
C VAL A 318 -23.76 1.60 -7.61
N VAL A 319 -22.81 2.17 -6.86
CA VAL A 319 -23.01 3.40 -6.10
C VAL A 319 -22.86 4.61 -7.01
N LYS A 320 -23.91 5.45 -7.05
CA LYS A 320 -23.92 6.75 -7.72
C LYS A 320 -23.36 7.85 -6.81
N ASN A 321 -23.63 7.78 -5.51
CA ASN A 321 -23.10 8.72 -4.52
C ASN A 321 -23.27 8.14 -3.08
N SER A 322 -22.34 8.44 -2.17
CA SER A 322 -22.34 7.96 -0.79
C SER A 322 -21.59 8.90 0.18
N PRO A 323 -21.94 10.20 0.26
CA PRO A 323 -21.15 11.19 1.01
C PRO A 323 -21.06 10.90 2.51
N GLY A 324 -22.04 10.18 3.04
CA GLY A 324 -22.03 9.75 4.41
C GLY A 324 -20.91 8.77 4.74
N LEU A 325 -20.49 7.92 3.81
CA LEU A 325 -19.47 6.92 4.06
C LEU A 325 -18.07 7.54 4.23
N TYR A 326 -17.79 8.64 3.54
CA TYR A 326 -16.51 9.36 3.59
C TYR A 326 -16.62 10.73 4.26
N SER A 327 -17.58 10.93 5.16
CA SER A 327 -17.57 12.06 6.09
C SER A 327 -17.28 11.56 7.49
N GLN A 328 -16.48 12.34 8.24
CA GLN A 328 -15.90 11.90 9.49
C GLN A 328 -16.95 11.37 10.46
N VAL A 329 -16.66 10.21 11.03
CA VAL A 329 -17.36 9.68 12.19
C VAL A 329 -16.73 10.24 13.48
N LYS A 330 -17.51 10.24 14.56
CA LYS A 330 -17.10 10.65 15.91
C LYS A 330 -15.79 9.95 16.31
N THR A 331 -14.93 10.64 17.03
CA THR A 331 -13.72 10.04 17.62
C THR A 331 -14.11 8.97 18.65
N PRO A 332 -13.45 7.79 18.66
CA PRO A 332 -13.72 6.77 19.65
C PRO A 332 -13.27 7.20 21.05
N SER A 333 -13.74 6.48 22.06
CA SER A 333 -13.20 6.60 23.41
C SER A 333 -11.69 6.32 23.44
N PHE A 334 -10.94 7.12 24.18
CA PHE A 334 -9.51 6.88 24.41
C PHE A 334 -9.25 5.60 25.22
N THR A 335 -10.25 5.11 25.97
CA THR A 335 -10.13 3.90 26.80
C THR A 335 -10.32 2.60 26.01
N ASN A 336 -10.96 2.67 24.84
CA ASN A 336 -11.28 1.51 24.01
C ASN A 336 -10.68 1.73 22.63
N PRO A 337 -9.45 1.27 22.37
CA PRO A 337 -8.82 1.44 21.08
C PRO A 337 -9.53 0.59 20.01
N PHE A 338 -9.52 1.08 18.78
CA PHE A 338 -9.91 0.31 17.61
C PHE A 338 -8.92 -0.83 17.38
N LYS A 339 -9.42 -2.07 17.32
CA LYS A 339 -8.58 -3.28 17.20
C LYS A 339 -8.31 -3.69 15.75
N GLY A 340 -8.85 -2.94 14.78
CA GLY A 340 -8.82 -3.32 13.38
C GLY A 340 -10.01 -4.17 12.97
N LEU A 341 -10.14 -4.36 11.66
CA LEU A 341 -11.12 -5.26 11.04
C LEU A 341 -10.36 -6.43 10.43
N LYS A 342 -10.97 -7.62 10.48
CA LYS A 342 -10.45 -8.83 9.83
C LYS A 342 -10.61 -8.71 8.32
#